data_AF-A0A132N4L8-F1
#
_entry.id   AF-A0A132N4L8-F1
#
_cell.length_a   1.000
_cell.length_b   1.000
_cell.length_c   1.000
_cell.angle_alpha   90.00
_cell.angle_beta   90.00
_cell.angle_gamma   90.00
#
_symmetry.space_group_name_H-M   'P 1'
#
loop_
_entity.id
_entity.type
_entity.pdbx_description
1 polymer ?
#
loop_
_entity_poly.entity_id
_entity_poly.type
_entity_poly.pdbx_seq_one_letter_code
_entity_poly.pdbx_strand_id
1 'polypeptide(L)'
;MHLMPREVEKMLVYLAGIIARDRKARGLKLNYPEAVALISMELQEGIRAGKSVAELMEYGIQILTADDVMDGVAEMIDEIQVEGTFPDGTKLVTVHRPIRPRTAQAAEAGEPEQMVPAAAVPGEVLVVDEPVLANAGRDTRTLQVSNTGDRPVQVGSHYHFFEVNPALQFDRAAAFGYRLNIPAGTAVRFEPGETKTVELVELGGTGRIVGLNGLTEGDRHSPEVRQRALRRARELGFKGAEES
;
A
#
# COMPACT_ATOMS: atom_id res chain seq x y z
N MET A 1 -17.64 20.24 32.88
CA MET A 1 -17.28 18.97 32.20
C MET A 1 -15.78 18.76 32.38
N HIS A 2 -15.32 17.53 32.57
CA HIS A 2 -13.89 17.21 32.62
C HIS A 2 -13.45 16.77 31.22
N LEU A 3 -13.28 17.75 30.32
CA LEU A 3 -12.93 17.48 28.93
C LEU A 3 -11.44 17.16 28.79
N MET A 4 -11.14 16.06 28.13
CA MET A 4 -9.80 15.68 27.71
C MET A 4 -9.39 16.49 26.47
N PRO A 5 -8.09 16.71 26.22
CA PRO A 5 -7.61 17.46 25.05
C PRO A 5 -8.21 16.96 23.72
N ARG A 6 -8.26 15.64 23.51
CA ARG A 6 -8.88 15.02 22.33
C ARG A 6 -10.37 15.34 22.16
N GLU A 7 -11.10 15.58 23.26
CA GLU A 7 -12.52 15.91 23.20
C GLU A 7 -12.71 17.38 22.81
N VAL A 8 -11.82 18.26 23.29
CA VAL A 8 -11.76 19.67 22.86
C VAL A 8 -11.41 19.76 21.37
N GLU A 9 -10.45 18.98 20.90
CA GLU A 9 -10.08 18.93 19.47
C GLU A 9 -11.24 18.46 18.59
N LYS A 10 -11.98 17.41 19.01
CA LYS A 10 -13.18 16.97 18.28
C LYS A 10 -14.26 18.03 18.22
N MET A 11 -14.43 18.84 19.28
CA MET A 11 -15.34 19.98 19.25
C MET A 11 -14.91 21.03 18.22
N LEU A 12 -13.60 21.26 18.03
CA LEU A 12 -13.11 22.17 16.99
C LEU A 12 -13.39 21.64 15.58
N VAL A 13 -13.19 20.34 15.35
CA VAL A 13 -13.54 19.68 14.08
C VAL A 13 -15.04 19.78 13.82
N TYR A 14 -15.87 19.54 14.84
CA TYR A 14 -17.31 19.68 14.76
C TYR A 14 -17.73 21.11 14.40
N LEU A 15 -17.13 22.13 15.04
CA LEU A 15 -17.39 23.53 14.72
C LEU A 15 -17.02 23.89 13.28
N ALA A 16 -15.86 23.41 12.79
CA ALA A 16 -15.47 23.59 11.40
C ALA A 16 -16.48 22.95 10.44
N GLY A 17 -17.00 21.76 10.77
CA GLY A 17 -18.04 21.09 10.01
C GLY A 17 -19.36 21.88 9.97
N ILE A 18 -19.78 22.49 11.08
CA ILE A 18 -20.95 23.38 11.11
C ILE A 18 -20.74 24.56 10.17
N ILE A 19 -19.58 25.22 10.25
CA ILE A 19 -19.26 26.36 9.37
C ILE A 19 -19.34 25.94 7.90
N ALA A 20 -18.80 24.78 7.55
CA ALA A 20 -18.87 24.23 6.19
C ALA A 20 -20.32 23.93 5.77
N ARG A 21 -21.12 23.31 6.64
CA ARG A 21 -22.55 23.05 6.40
C ARG A 21 -23.32 24.34 6.11
N ASP A 22 -23.08 25.40 6.90
CA ASP A 22 -23.75 26.69 6.75
C ASP A 22 -23.30 27.43 5.47
N ARG A 23 -22.05 27.24 5.03
CA ARG A 23 -21.56 27.74 3.74
C ARG A 23 -22.25 27.00 2.59
N LYS A 24 -22.30 25.67 2.63
CA LYS A 24 -23.01 24.83 1.65
C LYS A 24 -24.49 25.20 1.55
N ALA A 25 -25.16 25.40 2.68
CA ALA A 25 -26.58 25.78 2.72
C ALA A 25 -26.87 27.14 2.05
N ARG A 26 -25.86 28.03 1.96
CA ARG A 26 -25.92 29.29 1.21
C ARG A 26 -25.55 29.15 -0.26
N GLY A 27 -25.32 27.93 -0.75
CA GLY A 27 -24.97 27.63 -2.14
C GLY A 27 -23.49 27.81 -2.46
N LEU A 28 -22.61 27.95 -1.46
CA LEU A 28 -21.17 28.01 -1.69
C LEU A 28 -20.62 26.60 -1.96
N LYS A 29 -19.81 26.49 -3.01
CA LYS A 29 -18.97 25.31 -3.27
C LYS A 29 -17.89 25.21 -2.20
N LEU A 30 -17.78 24.05 -1.56
CA LEU A 30 -16.81 23.84 -0.49
C LEU A 30 -15.40 23.64 -1.04
N ASN A 31 -14.42 24.21 -0.34
CA ASN A 31 -13.00 23.91 -0.57
C ASN A 31 -12.55 22.65 0.20
N TYR A 32 -11.28 22.28 0.05
CA TYR A 32 -10.69 21.09 0.70
C TYR A 32 -10.94 21.02 2.22
N PRO A 33 -10.53 22.00 3.05
CA PRO A 33 -10.73 21.89 4.50
C PRO A 33 -12.20 21.89 4.92
N GLU A 34 -13.08 22.58 4.19
CA GLU A 34 -14.52 22.57 4.46
C GLU A 34 -15.16 21.21 4.17
N ALA A 35 -14.82 20.61 3.03
CA ALA A 35 -15.30 19.28 2.66
C ALA A 35 -14.86 18.23 3.69
N VAL A 36 -13.57 18.24 4.07
CA VAL A 36 -13.03 17.35 5.10
C VAL A 36 -13.73 17.54 6.44
N ALA A 37 -13.92 18.79 6.88
CA ALA A 37 -14.56 19.08 8.16
C ALA A 37 -16.04 18.66 8.19
N LEU A 38 -16.78 18.93 7.11
CA LEU A 38 -18.19 18.56 7.01
C LEU A 38 -18.39 17.04 7.05
N ILE A 39 -17.63 16.30 6.22
CA ILE A 39 -17.70 14.83 6.21
C ILE A 39 -17.29 14.28 7.58
N SER A 40 -16.20 14.79 8.17
CA SER A 40 -15.74 14.35 9.49
C SER A 40 -16.79 14.56 10.58
N MET A 41 -17.47 15.71 10.58
CA MET A 41 -18.54 16.03 11.51
C MET A 41 -19.73 15.06 11.35
N GLU A 42 -20.19 14.85 10.13
CA GLU A 42 -21.31 13.93 9.83
C GLU A 42 -21.00 12.49 10.23
N LEU A 43 -19.75 12.04 10.02
CA LEU A 43 -19.30 10.73 10.49
C LEU A 43 -19.30 10.66 12.02
N GLN A 44 -18.78 11.66 12.72
CA GLN A 44 -18.79 11.70 14.20
C GLN A 44 -20.21 11.68 14.77
N GLU A 45 -21.16 12.39 14.16
CA GLU A 45 -22.57 12.35 14.56
C GLU A 45 -23.19 10.98 14.27
N GLY A 46 -22.84 10.35 13.15
CA GLY A 46 -23.25 8.99 12.84
C GLY A 46 -22.73 7.96 13.85
N ILE A 47 -21.48 8.11 14.31
CA ILE A 47 -20.90 7.31 15.41
C ILE A 47 -21.73 7.52 16.68
N ARG A 48 -22.02 8.78 17.02
CA ARG A 48 -22.82 9.12 18.20
C ARG A 48 -24.24 8.56 18.13
N ALA A 49 -24.81 8.48 16.94
CA ALA A 49 -26.11 7.90 16.66
C ALA A 49 -26.12 6.35 16.70
N GLY A 50 -24.94 5.71 16.82
CA GLY A 50 -24.81 4.26 16.95
C GLY A 50 -24.74 3.51 15.62
N LYS A 51 -24.45 4.19 14.50
CA LYS A 51 -24.11 3.52 13.24
C LYS A 51 -22.84 2.68 13.44
N SER A 52 -22.75 1.56 12.75
CA SER A 52 -21.55 0.73 12.68
C SER A 52 -20.46 1.37 11.80
N VAL A 53 -19.22 0.90 11.94
CA VAL A 53 -18.10 1.35 11.10
C VAL A 53 -18.42 1.16 9.61
N ALA A 54 -18.97 0.00 9.22
CA ALA A 54 -19.30 -0.30 7.83
C ALA A 54 -20.37 0.64 7.26
N GLU A 55 -21.45 0.90 8.02
CA GLU A 55 -22.50 1.84 7.60
C GLU A 55 -21.94 3.27 7.44
N LEU A 56 -20.96 3.66 8.25
CA LEU A 56 -20.32 4.97 8.14
C LEU A 56 -19.39 5.08 6.94
N MET A 57 -18.72 3.99 6.57
CA MET A 57 -17.92 3.95 5.33
C MET A 57 -18.80 4.19 4.11
N GLU A 58 -20.00 3.58 4.07
CA GLU A 58 -20.97 3.78 2.99
C GLU A 58 -21.68 5.13 3.06
N TYR A 59 -22.04 5.60 4.25
CA TYR A 59 -22.65 6.91 4.44
C TYR A 59 -21.70 8.04 4.02
N GLY A 60 -20.41 7.89 4.33
CA GLY A 60 -19.39 8.88 4.06
C GLY A 60 -19.30 9.32 2.60
N ILE A 61 -19.49 8.39 1.66
CA ILE A 61 -19.44 8.66 0.21
C ILE A 61 -20.71 9.34 -0.33
N GLN A 62 -21.74 9.52 0.51
CA GLN A 62 -23.04 10.10 0.11
C GLN A 62 -23.22 11.53 0.62
N ILE A 63 -22.31 12.04 1.47
CA ILE A 63 -22.46 13.34 2.13
C ILE A 63 -22.24 14.49 1.15
N LEU A 64 -21.24 14.37 0.28
CA LEU A 64 -20.88 15.38 -0.71
C LEU A 64 -20.73 14.78 -2.10
N THR A 65 -21.21 15.52 -3.08
CA THR A 65 -21.02 15.24 -4.50
C THR A 65 -19.98 16.19 -5.10
N ALA A 66 -19.51 15.92 -6.32
CA ALA A 66 -18.65 16.85 -7.06
C ALA A 66 -19.33 18.23 -7.25
N ASP A 67 -20.66 18.28 -7.23
CA ASP A 67 -21.41 19.53 -7.32
C ASP A 67 -21.47 20.32 -6.01
N ASP A 68 -21.02 19.77 -4.90
CA ASP A 68 -20.98 20.49 -3.62
C ASP A 68 -19.63 21.16 -3.37
N VAL A 69 -18.61 20.85 -4.16
CA VAL A 69 -17.22 21.27 -3.94
C VAL A 69 -16.66 22.07 -5.10
N MET A 70 -15.58 22.80 -4.84
CA MET A 70 -14.79 23.48 -5.87
C MET A 70 -14.07 22.47 -6.76
N ASP A 71 -13.73 22.87 -7.98
CA ASP A 71 -12.97 22.04 -8.93
C ASP A 71 -11.63 21.60 -8.31
N GLY A 72 -11.24 20.34 -8.53
CA GLY A 72 -10.02 19.74 -7.99
C GLY A 72 -10.14 19.21 -6.56
N VAL A 73 -11.19 19.55 -5.80
CA VAL A 73 -11.35 19.08 -4.42
C VAL A 73 -11.64 17.58 -4.35
N ALA A 74 -12.44 17.05 -5.28
CA ALA A 74 -12.75 15.62 -5.32
C ALA A 74 -11.50 14.78 -5.62
N GLU A 75 -10.60 15.31 -6.44
CA GLU A 75 -9.34 14.70 -6.84
C GLU A 75 -8.27 14.75 -5.74
N MET A 76 -8.35 15.74 -4.84
CA MET A 76 -7.41 15.89 -3.72
C MET A 76 -7.75 15.03 -2.49
N ILE A 77 -9.02 14.63 -2.29
CA ILE A 77 -9.47 13.91 -1.08
C ILE A 77 -9.53 12.42 -1.37
N ASP A 78 -8.41 11.72 -1.19
CA ASP A 78 -8.33 10.27 -1.36
C ASP A 78 -9.04 9.50 -0.25
N GLU A 79 -8.95 9.98 0.99
CA GLU A 79 -9.65 9.41 2.14
C GLU A 79 -9.84 10.43 3.26
N ILE A 80 -10.87 10.20 4.07
CA ILE A 80 -11.08 10.91 5.33
C ILE A 80 -11.14 9.89 6.45
N GLN A 81 -10.40 10.17 7.52
CA GLN A 81 -10.29 9.32 8.68
C GLN A 81 -10.81 10.04 9.92
N VAL A 82 -11.73 9.39 10.66
CA VAL A 82 -12.20 9.88 11.95
C VAL A 82 -12.23 8.77 12.97
N GLU A 83 -11.84 9.10 14.20
CA GLU A 83 -12.05 8.22 15.35
C GLU A 83 -13.21 8.70 16.20
N GLY A 84 -14.03 7.77 16.68
CA GLY A 84 -15.13 8.08 17.58
C GLY A 84 -15.40 6.96 18.57
N THR A 85 -16.14 7.28 19.64
CA THR A 85 -16.50 6.32 20.68
C THR A 85 -17.84 5.68 20.32
N PHE A 86 -17.78 4.46 19.80
CA PHE A 86 -18.95 3.63 19.54
C PHE A 86 -19.44 3.01 20.85
N PRO A 87 -20.64 2.38 20.86
CA PRO A 87 -21.12 1.62 22.01
C PRO A 87 -20.13 0.54 22.50
N ASP A 88 -19.27 0.02 21.61
CA ASP A 88 -18.26 -1.00 21.86
C ASP A 88 -16.83 -0.44 21.94
N GLY A 89 -16.69 0.86 22.19
CA GLY A 89 -15.41 1.55 22.39
C GLY A 89 -14.92 2.36 21.18
N THR A 90 -13.70 2.89 21.26
CA THR A 90 -13.16 3.76 20.21
C THR A 90 -12.76 2.96 18.97
N LYS A 91 -13.23 3.37 17.79
CA LYS A 91 -12.85 2.78 16.49
C LYS A 91 -12.48 3.89 15.49
N LEU A 92 -11.63 3.52 14.53
CA LEU A 92 -11.30 4.31 13.35
C LEU A 92 -12.30 4.01 12.23
N VAL A 93 -12.81 5.06 11.59
CA VAL A 93 -13.59 4.99 10.35
C VAL A 93 -12.77 5.66 9.26
N THR A 94 -12.53 4.94 8.16
CA THR A 94 -11.87 5.47 6.97
C THR A 94 -12.87 5.44 5.82
N VAL A 95 -13.17 6.61 5.27
CA VAL A 95 -13.98 6.74 4.06
C VAL A 95 -13.04 7.00 2.90
N HIS A 96 -12.91 6.01 2.01
CA HIS A 96 -12.11 6.13 0.80
C HIS A 96 -12.92 6.84 -0.30
N ARG A 97 -12.28 7.77 -1.00
CA ARG A 97 -12.85 8.59 -2.09
C ARG A 97 -14.25 9.11 -1.73
N PRO A 98 -14.36 9.89 -0.64
CA PRO A 98 -15.65 10.35 -0.12
C PRO A 98 -16.43 11.23 -1.10
N ILE A 99 -15.74 11.83 -2.09
CA ILE A 99 -16.34 12.62 -3.15
C ILE A 99 -15.88 12.03 -4.46
N ARG A 100 -16.82 11.53 -5.28
CA ARG A 100 -16.49 10.94 -6.58
C ARG A 100 -16.21 12.04 -7.61
N PRO A 101 -15.02 12.10 -8.23
CA PRO A 101 -14.72 13.04 -9.30
C PRO A 101 -15.71 12.91 -10.47
N ARG A 102 -16.06 14.02 -11.11
CA ARG A 102 -16.99 14.01 -12.27
C ARG A 102 -16.44 13.19 -13.44
N THR A 103 -15.13 13.24 -13.64
CA THR A 103 -14.41 12.45 -14.65
C THR A 103 -14.60 10.95 -14.45
N ALA A 104 -14.48 10.48 -13.21
CA ALA A 104 -14.72 9.07 -12.87
C ALA A 104 -16.20 8.67 -13.10
N GLN A 105 -17.14 9.53 -12.76
CA GLN A 105 -18.57 9.28 -12.98
C GLN A 105 -18.94 9.21 -14.47
N ALA A 106 -18.38 10.11 -15.28
CA ALA A 106 -18.59 10.14 -16.73
C ALA A 106 -18.00 8.89 -17.42
N ALA A 107 -16.81 8.45 -16.99
CA ALA A 107 -16.20 7.22 -17.49
C ALA A 107 -17.05 5.98 -17.18
N GLU A 108 -17.63 5.88 -15.97
CA GLU A 108 -18.56 4.81 -15.61
C GLU A 108 -19.88 4.86 -16.40
N ALA A 109 -20.36 6.06 -16.72
CA ALA A 109 -21.58 6.27 -17.51
C ALA A 109 -21.38 6.07 -19.04
N GLY A 110 -20.15 5.85 -19.49
CA GLY A 110 -19.82 5.75 -20.91
C GLY A 110 -19.96 7.08 -21.67
N GLU A 111 -19.93 8.20 -20.96
CA GLU A 111 -19.94 9.52 -21.56
C GLU A 111 -18.56 9.82 -22.18
N PRO A 112 -18.49 10.41 -23.39
CA PRO A 112 -17.22 10.72 -24.01
C PRO A 112 -16.44 11.75 -23.16
N GLU A 113 -15.16 11.50 -22.91
CA GLU A 113 -14.26 12.35 -22.08
C GLU A 113 -14.32 13.84 -22.47
N GLN A 114 -14.58 14.13 -23.75
CA GLN A 114 -14.71 15.48 -24.32
C GLN A 114 -15.90 16.28 -23.78
N MET A 115 -16.89 15.63 -23.15
CA MET A 115 -18.06 16.27 -22.53
C MET A 115 -17.84 16.64 -21.06
N VAL A 116 -16.74 16.19 -20.44
CA VAL A 116 -16.39 16.55 -19.07
C VAL A 116 -15.41 17.72 -19.13
N PRO A 117 -15.74 18.91 -18.56
CA PRO A 117 -14.76 19.98 -18.48
C PRO A 117 -13.51 19.45 -17.76
N ALA A 118 -12.32 19.70 -18.33
CA ALA A 118 -11.05 19.26 -17.76
C ALA A 118 -10.97 19.71 -16.30
N ALA A 119 -11.24 18.79 -15.38
CA ALA A 119 -11.16 19.07 -13.96
C ALA A 119 -9.69 19.35 -13.66
N ALA A 120 -9.39 20.50 -13.05
CA ALA A 120 -8.04 20.76 -12.60
C ALA A 120 -7.67 19.67 -11.60
N VAL A 121 -6.55 18.98 -11.81
CA VAL A 121 -6.02 17.96 -10.90
C VAL A 121 -4.79 18.54 -10.21
N PRO A 122 -4.92 19.13 -9.00
CA PRO A 122 -3.80 19.77 -8.34
C PRO A 122 -2.68 18.78 -8.06
N GLY A 123 -1.47 19.11 -8.51
CA GLY A 123 -0.30 18.24 -8.32
C GLY A 123 -0.23 17.06 -9.28
N GLU A 124 -0.97 17.09 -10.39
CA GLU A 124 -0.85 16.06 -11.43
C GLU A 124 0.60 15.89 -11.91
N VAL A 125 0.98 14.62 -12.10
CA VAL A 125 2.28 14.26 -12.63
C VAL A 125 2.08 13.83 -14.08
N LEU A 126 2.53 14.68 -15.00
CA LEU A 126 2.53 14.37 -16.43
C LEU A 126 3.72 13.46 -16.75
N VAL A 127 3.42 12.21 -17.06
CA VAL A 127 4.41 11.19 -17.43
C VAL A 127 4.41 10.96 -18.94
N VAL A 128 5.53 10.45 -19.45
CA VAL A 128 5.58 9.88 -20.79
C VAL A 128 5.14 8.42 -20.73
N ASP A 129 4.61 7.89 -21.84
CA ASP A 129 4.16 6.50 -21.93
C ASP A 129 5.32 5.48 -21.98
N GLU A 130 6.57 5.95 -22.05
CA GLU A 130 7.74 5.08 -22.14
C GLU A 130 8.01 4.36 -20.81
N PRO A 131 8.08 3.01 -20.80
CA PRO A 131 8.35 2.27 -19.58
C PRO A 131 9.80 2.41 -19.13
N VAL A 132 10.01 2.53 -17.82
CA VAL A 132 11.35 2.58 -17.22
C VAL A 132 11.91 1.17 -17.04
N LEU A 133 13.03 0.87 -17.70
CA LEU A 133 13.73 -0.41 -17.53
C LEU A 133 14.51 -0.46 -16.21
N ALA A 134 14.02 -1.28 -15.27
CA ALA A 134 14.70 -1.51 -14.00
C ALA A 134 15.84 -2.53 -14.13
N ASN A 135 16.90 -2.35 -13.31
CA ASN A 135 18.02 -3.30 -13.18
C ASN A 135 18.73 -3.68 -14.49
N ALA A 136 18.69 -2.81 -15.50
CA ALA A 136 19.27 -3.05 -16.81
C ALA A 136 20.78 -3.39 -16.75
N GLY A 137 21.21 -4.29 -17.63
CA GLY A 137 22.61 -4.68 -17.78
C GLY A 137 23.17 -5.57 -16.66
N ARG A 138 22.30 -6.15 -15.81
CA ARG A 138 22.70 -7.10 -14.76
C ARG A 138 22.35 -8.52 -15.14
N ASP A 139 23.14 -9.46 -14.62
CA ASP A 139 22.87 -10.88 -14.79
C ASP A 139 21.56 -11.26 -14.13
N THR A 140 20.72 -11.98 -14.87
CA THR A 140 19.44 -12.51 -14.39
C THR A 140 19.41 -14.04 -14.40
N ARG A 141 18.52 -14.60 -13.59
CA ARG A 141 18.27 -16.05 -13.51
C ARG A 141 16.79 -16.30 -13.26
N THR A 142 16.26 -17.34 -13.89
CA THR A 142 14.86 -17.74 -13.67
C THR A 142 14.83 -19.02 -12.86
N LEU A 143 14.12 -19.01 -11.72
CA LEU A 143 13.98 -20.17 -10.84
C LEU A 143 12.51 -20.47 -10.57
N GLN A 144 12.18 -21.76 -10.51
CA GLN A 144 10.90 -22.21 -9.99
C GLN A 144 11.00 -22.37 -8.47
N VAL A 145 10.05 -21.77 -7.75
CA VAL A 145 10.05 -21.69 -6.29
C VAL A 145 8.71 -22.19 -5.78
N SER A 146 8.77 -23.18 -4.89
CA SER A 146 7.59 -23.82 -4.31
C SER A 146 7.55 -23.58 -2.80
N ASN A 147 6.40 -23.16 -2.26
CA ASN A 147 6.21 -23.04 -0.81
C ASN A 147 5.69 -24.36 -0.23
N THR A 148 6.56 -25.09 0.46
CA THR A 148 6.19 -26.35 1.13
C THR A 148 5.70 -26.14 2.57
N GLY A 149 5.58 -24.90 3.01
CA GLY A 149 5.09 -24.54 4.34
C GLY A 149 3.56 -24.52 4.45
N ASP A 150 3.08 -24.33 5.67
CA ASP A 150 1.67 -24.21 6.04
C ASP A 150 1.18 -22.77 6.14
N ARG A 151 2.08 -21.80 5.90
CA ARG A 151 1.84 -20.37 6.01
C ARG A 151 2.33 -19.63 4.77
N PRO A 152 1.71 -18.50 4.43
CA PRO A 152 2.17 -17.68 3.32
C PRO A 152 3.56 -17.10 3.60
N VAL A 153 4.38 -17.01 2.56
CA VAL A 153 5.71 -16.39 2.60
C VAL A 153 5.73 -15.26 1.57
N GLN A 154 6.19 -14.07 1.99
CA GLN A 154 6.35 -12.92 1.10
C GLN A 154 7.80 -12.46 1.13
N VAL A 155 8.42 -12.38 -0.06
CA VAL A 155 9.84 -12.05 -0.22
C VAL A 155 9.96 -10.71 -0.93
N GLY A 156 10.64 -9.76 -0.28
CA GLY A 156 10.86 -8.41 -0.81
C GLY A 156 11.94 -8.34 -1.90
N SER A 157 11.87 -7.29 -2.70
CA SER A 157 12.76 -7.02 -3.85
C SER A 157 14.26 -7.11 -3.57
N HIS A 158 14.72 -6.71 -2.37
CA HIS A 158 16.15 -6.59 -2.02
C HIS A 158 16.65 -7.63 -1.02
N TYR A 159 15.85 -8.65 -0.72
CA TYR A 159 16.29 -9.75 0.12
C TYR A 159 17.23 -10.69 -0.66
N HIS A 160 18.34 -11.13 -0.06
CA HIS A 160 19.22 -12.11 -0.68
C HIS A 160 18.46 -13.44 -0.84
N PHE A 161 18.12 -13.80 -2.07
CA PHE A 161 17.12 -14.83 -2.34
C PHE A 161 17.54 -16.21 -1.82
N PHE A 162 18.85 -16.47 -1.77
CA PHE A 162 19.43 -17.66 -1.12
C PHE A 162 18.98 -17.87 0.33
N GLU A 163 18.75 -16.79 1.08
CA GLU A 163 18.49 -16.82 2.52
C GLU A 163 17.00 -16.72 2.87
N VAL A 164 16.10 -16.76 1.88
CA VAL A 164 14.65 -16.69 2.15
C VAL A 164 14.20 -17.92 2.96
N ASN A 165 12.99 -17.81 3.52
CA ASN A 165 12.38 -18.80 4.41
C ASN A 165 12.75 -20.26 4.05
N PRO A 166 13.21 -21.08 5.02
CA PRO A 166 13.57 -22.49 4.80
C PRO A 166 12.49 -23.33 4.11
N ALA A 167 11.21 -22.99 4.28
CA ALA A 167 10.07 -23.69 3.68
C ALA A 167 9.91 -23.45 2.17
N LEU A 168 10.62 -22.48 1.59
CA LEU A 168 10.65 -22.31 0.14
C LEU A 168 11.69 -23.27 -0.47
N GLN A 169 11.22 -24.13 -1.37
CA GLN A 169 12.02 -25.09 -2.12
C GLN A 169 12.34 -24.56 -3.51
N PHE A 170 13.62 -24.41 -3.80
CA PHE A 170 14.20 -23.98 -5.09
C PHE A 170 15.70 -24.26 -5.08
N ASP A 171 16.38 -24.14 -6.22
CA ASP A 171 17.84 -24.25 -6.28
C ASP A 171 18.51 -23.07 -5.57
N ARG A 172 18.95 -23.30 -4.33
CA ARG A 172 19.61 -22.27 -3.52
C ARG A 172 21.00 -21.95 -4.05
N ALA A 173 21.73 -22.93 -4.58
CA ALA A 173 23.06 -22.70 -5.12
C ALA A 173 23.04 -21.73 -6.32
N ALA A 174 21.98 -21.77 -7.13
CA ALA A 174 21.71 -20.83 -8.21
C ALA A 174 21.20 -19.46 -7.74
N ALA A 175 20.59 -19.36 -6.57
CA ALA A 175 20.11 -18.10 -6.00
C ALA A 175 21.17 -17.30 -5.22
N PHE A 176 22.34 -17.89 -4.94
CA PHE A 176 23.41 -17.24 -4.19
C PHE A 176 23.96 -16.01 -4.90
N GLY A 177 23.93 -14.85 -4.24
CA GLY A 177 24.30 -13.55 -4.77
C GLY A 177 23.20 -12.82 -5.53
N TYR A 178 21.97 -13.34 -5.56
CA TYR A 178 20.85 -12.77 -6.31
C TYR A 178 19.70 -12.30 -5.40
N ARG A 179 18.87 -11.41 -5.93
CA ARG A 179 17.61 -10.91 -5.33
C ARG A 179 16.50 -10.91 -6.38
N LEU A 180 15.24 -10.71 -6.01
CA LEU A 180 14.14 -10.65 -6.98
C LEU A 180 14.32 -9.49 -7.97
N ASN A 181 14.11 -9.77 -9.26
CA ASN A 181 14.10 -8.76 -10.32
C ASN A 181 12.72 -8.12 -10.46
N ILE A 182 12.32 -7.38 -9.44
CA ILE A 182 11.02 -6.70 -9.37
C ILE A 182 11.23 -5.22 -8.96
N PRO A 183 10.22 -4.35 -9.11
CA PRO A 183 10.31 -2.97 -8.67
C PRO A 183 10.72 -2.85 -7.19
N ALA A 184 11.60 -1.89 -6.90
CA ALA A 184 12.09 -1.67 -5.54
C ALA A 184 10.93 -1.42 -4.56
N GLY A 185 11.02 -1.97 -3.35
CA GLY A 185 9.97 -1.88 -2.33
C GLY A 185 8.81 -2.87 -2.48
N THR A 186 8.66 -3.52 -3.64
CA THR A 186 7.64 -4.56 -3.84
C THR A 186 8.11 -5.94 -3.38
N ALA A 187 7.23 -6.93 -3.44
CA ALA A 187 7.48 -8.30 -3.00
C ALA A 187 6.72 -9.34 -3.85
N VAL A 188 7.22 -10.57 -3.86
CA VAL A 188 6.48 -11.73 -4.40
C VAL A 188 5.95 -12.56 -3.23
N ARG A 189 4.65 -12.87 -3.29
CA ARG A 189 3.95 -13.68 -2.30
C ARG A 189 3.78 -15.11 -2.79
N PHE A 190 4.00 -16.07 -1.91
CA PHE A 190 3.82 -17.50 -2.12
C PHE A 190 2.84 -18.04 -1.08
N GLU A 191 1.65 -18.45 -1.52
CA GLU A 191 0.69 -19.15 -0.66
C GLU A 191 1.17 -20.57 -0.31
N PRO A 192 0.66 -21.20 0.76
CA PRO A 192 0.96 -22.60 1.07
C PRO A 192 0.69 -23.53 -0.13
N GLY A 193 1.70 -24.32 -0.52
CA GLY A 193 1.63 -25.24 -1.67
C GLY A 193 1.80 -24.58 -3.04
N GLU A 194 1.86 -23.25 -3.12
CA GLU A 194 1.97 -22.53 -4.39
C GLU A 194 3.38 -22.67 -4.98
N THR A 195 3.44 -22.83 -6.29
CA THR A 195 4.69 -22.82 -7.06
C THR A 195 4.66 -21.71 -8.10
N LYS A 196 5.68 -20.85 -8.08
CA LYS A 196 5.82 -19.73 -9.02
C LYS A 196 7.21 -19.72 -9.64
N THR A 197 7.27 -19.29 -10.89
CA THR A 197 8.53 -18.97 -11.55
C THR A 197 8.86 -17.50 -11.27
N VAL A 198 10.05 -17.24 -10.73
CA VAL A 198 10.52 -15.89 -10.45
C VAL A 198 11.80 -15.60 -11.22
N GLU A 199 11.98 -14.35 -11.60
CA GLU A 199 13.23 -13.84 -12.12
C GLU A 199 14.03 -13.18 -10.99
N LEU A 200 15.30 -13.54 -10.91
CA LEU A 200 16.27 -13.00 -9.99
C LEU A 200 17.28 -12.15 -10.76
N VAL A 201 17.83 -11.14 -10.10
CA VAL A 201 18.90 -10.28 -10.60
C VAL A 201 20.04 -10.20 -9.60
N GLU A 202 21.25 -10.10 -10.11
CA GLU A 202 22.46 -10.06 -9.30
C GLU A 202 22.48 -8.86 -8.32
N LEU A 203 22.93 -9.12 -7.09
CA LEU A 203 23.19 -8.07 -6.10
C LEU A 203 24.35 -7.18 -6.57
N GLY A 204 24.10 -5.87 -6.58
CA GLY A 204 25.11 -4.87 -6.97
C GLY A 204 25.97 -4.42 -5.79
N GLY A 205 26.72 -3.32 -6.00
CA GLY A 205 27.59 -2.75 -4.97
C GLY A 205 28.82 -3.61 -4.70
N THR A 206 29.30 -3.63 -3.46
CA THR A 206 30.53 -4.35 -3.07
C THR A 206 30.36 -5.87 -2.95
N GLY A 207 29.15 -6.39 -3.18
CA GLY A 207 28.87 -7.82 -3.04
C GLY A 207 28.83 -8.34 -1.59
N ARG A 208 28.97 -7.47 -0.58
CA ARG A 208 28.95 -7.84 0.84
C ARG A 208 27.51 -8.06 1.34
N ILE A 209 27.24 -9.23 1.90
CA ILE A 209 25.93 -9.66 2.41
C ILE A 209 26.06 -9.97 3.91
N VAL A 210 25.24 -9.31 4.73
CA VAL A 210 25.25 -9.37 6.22
C VAL A 210 23.81 -9.34 6.74
N GLY A 211 23.53 -10.01 7.85
CA GLY A 211 22.21 -10.07 8.48
C GLY A 211 21.36 -11.21 7.94
N LEU A 212 20.08 -10.95 7.66
CA LEU A 212 19.14 -11.93 7.09
C LEU A 212 19.01 -13.19 7.97
N ASN A 213 19.40 -14.37 7.47
CA ASN A 213 19.47 -15.61 8.27
C ASN A 213 20.91 -15.93 8.74
N GLY A 214 21.85 -15.01 8.52
CA GLY A 214 23.25 -15.17 8.89
C GLY A 214 23.94 -16.32 8.16
N LEU A 215 23.45 -16.71 6.98
CA LEU A 215 24.03 -17.83 6.23
C LEU A 215 25.26 -17.38 5.46
N THR A 216 25.19 -16.19 4.83
CA THR A 216 26.26 -15.69 3.97
C THR A 216 27.34 -15.00 4.77
N GLU A 217 27.03 -13.91 5.50
CA GLU A 217 27.98 -13.15 6.33
C GLU A 217 29.35 -12.93 5.65
N GLY A 218 29.33 -12.34 4.46
CA GLY A 218 30.55 -12.22 3.65
C GLY A 218 30.33 -11.70 2.24
N ASP A 219 31.39 -11.78 1.44
CA ASP A 219 31.40 -11.38 0.04
C ASP A 219 30.83 -12.50 -0.85
N ARG A 220 29.86 -12.17 -1.71
CA ARG A 220 29.25 -13.08 -2.68
C ARG A 220 30.23 -13.61 -3.73
N HIS A 221 31.34 -12.92 -3.97
CA HIS A 221 32.36 -13.33 -4.94
C HIS A 221 33.34 -14.35 -4.36
N SER A 222 33.41 -14.52 -3.03
CA SER A 222 34.30 -15.51 -2.39
C SER A 222 33.73 -16.92 -2.52
N PRO A 223 34.46 -17.86 -3.17
CA PRO A 223 34.05 -19.26 -3.22
C PRO A 223 33.94 -19.90 -1.83
N GLU A 224 34.81 -19.51 -0.89
CA GLU A 224 34.82 -20.03 0.48
C GLU A 224 33.56 -19.62 1.23
N VAL A 225 33.14 -18.36 1.09
CA VAL A 225 31.89 -17.84 1.66
C VAL A 225 30.70 -18.59 1.07
N ARG A 226 30.65 -18.75 -0.26
CA ARG A 226 29.57 -19.49 -0.94
C ARG A 226 29.45 -20.93 -0.44
N GLN A 227 30.57 -21.65 -0.37
CA GLN A 227 30.57 -23.03 0.12
C GLN A 227 30.15 -23.13 1.59
N ARG A 228 30.62 -22.22 2.45
CA ARG A 228 30.20 -22.16 3.86
C ARG A 228 28.70 -21.91 3.98
N ALA A 229 28.18 -20.95 3.22
CA ALA A 229 26.76 -20.59 3.23
C ALA A 229 25.88 -21.78 2.80
N LEU A 230 26.27 -22.50 1.75
CA LEU A 230 25.58 -23.71 1.29
C LEU A 230 25.58 -24.82 2.34
N ARG A 231 26.73 -25.09 2.97
CA ARG A 231 26.80 -26.08 4.06
C ARG A 231 25.86 -25.71 5.21
N ARG A 232 25.89 -24.46 5.66
CA ARG A 232 25.04 -23.98 6.76
C ARG A 232 23.55 -24.03 6.40
N ALA A 233 23.19 -23.71 5.15
CA ALA A 233 21.82 -23.85 4.67
C ALA A 233 21.33 -25.31 4.74
N ARG A 234 22.17 -26.28 4.37
CA ARG A 234 21.85 -27.72 4.51
C ARG A 234 21.69 -28.13 5.98
N GLU A 235 22.64 -27.75 6.83
CA GLU A 235 22.63 -28.07 8.27
C GLU A 235 21.38 -27.52 8.97
N LEU A 236 20.90 -26.34 8.56
CA LEU A 236 19.72 -25.69 9.11
C LEU A 236 18.42 -26.05 8.38
N GLY A 237 18.45 -27.00 7.43
CA GLY A 237 17.25 -27.54 6.78
C GLY A 237 16.57 -26.60 5.78
N PHE A 238 17.29 -25.66 5.18
CA PHE A 238 16.76 -24.82 4.10
C PHE A 238 16.52 -25.68 2.85
N LYS A 239 15.27 -25.79 2.41
CA LYS A 239 14.88 -26.67 1.30
C LYS A 239 15.57 -26.27 0.00
N GLY A 240 16.06 -27.26 -0.74
CA GLY A 240 16.78 -27.05 -2.01
C GLY A 240 18.23 -26.57 -1.87
N ALA A 241 18.84 -26.75 -0.69
CA ALA A 241 20.27 -26.52 -0.47
C ALA A 241 21.16 -27.72 -0.85
N GLU A 242 20.59 -28.88 -1.22
CA GLU A 242 21.31 -30.11 -1.57
C GLU A 242 22.07 -30.00 -2.92
N GLU A 243 23.14 -30.78 -3.13
CA GLU A 243 23.88 -30.78 -4.41
C GLU A 243 23.08 -31.55 -5.47
N SER A 244 22.96 -30.94 -6.65
CA SER A 244 22.70 -31.69 -7.89
C SER A 244 23.97 -32.37 -8.36
#